data_AF-A0A8X6YG43-F1
#
_entry.id   AF-A0A8X6YG43-F1
#
_cell.length_a   1.000
_cell.length_b   1.000
_cell.length_c   1.000
_cell.angle_alpha   90.00
_cell.angle_beta   90.00
_cell.angle_gamma   90.00
#
_symmetry.space_group_name_H-M   'P 1'
#
loop_
_entity.id
_entity.type
_entity.pdbx_description
1 polymer ?
#
loop_
_entity_poly.entity_id
_entity_poly.type
_entity_poly.pdbx_seq_one_letter_code
_entity_poly.pdbx_strand_id
1 'polypeptide(L)'
;MSEILKYSKYPTYLGFFLDSEVNCGKYIEKIVDKARIRLRILKYLSGRDWGSDASTLRISYVTLVRPVLKYGYQIFQVVSPSNLKKTGDSAAQCCKNHHGP
;
A
#
# COMPACT_ATOMS: atom_id res chain seq x y z
N MET A 1 29.54 20.33 20.44
CA MET A 1 28.80 21.22 19.53
C MET A 1 27.45 20.54 19.28
N SER A 2 26.43 20.91 20.04
CA SER A 2 25.10 20.30 19.92
C SER A 2 24.37 20.90 18.73
N GLU A 3 24.14 20.12 17.69
CA GLU A 3 23.30 20.53 16.57
C GLU A 3 21.88 20.84 17.06
N ILE A 4 21.40 22.03 16.73
CA ILE A 4 20.05 22.49 17.06
C ILE A 4 19.09 21.83 16.07
N LEU A 5 18.27 20.89 16.54
CA LEU A 5 17.29 20.21 15.69
C LEU A 5 16.18 21.20 15.27
N LYS A 6 16.04 21.41 13.95
CA LYS A 6 14.99 22.24 13.37
C LYS A 6 13.64 21.51 13.50
N TYR A 7 12.68 22.12 14.19
CA TYR A 7 11.33 21.57 14.33
C TYR A 7 10.65 21.48 12.95
N SER A 8 10.21 20.28 12.58
CA SER A 8 9.39 20.02 11.40
C SER A 8 8.07 19.43 11.85
N LYS A 9 6.96 20.04 11.41
CA LYS A 9 5.60 19.59 11.74
C LYS A 9 5.29 18.18 11.21
N TYR A 10 5.99 17.73 10.16
CA TYR A 10 5.81 16.42 9.53
C TYR A 10 7.17 15.76 9.28
N PRO A 11 7.85 15.28 10.33
CA PRO A 11 9.15 14.65 10.15
C PRO A 11 9.00 13.33 9.41
N THR A 12 9.93 13.06 8.49
CA THR A 12 10.03 11.76 7.81
C THR A 12 11.01 10.89 8.57
N TYR A 13 10.56 9.77 9.12
CA TYR A 13 11.39 8.80 9.82
C TYR A 13 11.31 7.46 9.10
N LEU A 14 12.43 6.87 8.68
CA LEU A 14 12.42 5.56 8.00
C LEU A 14 11.50 5.50 6.74
N GLY A 15 11.33 6.62 6.04
CA GLY A 15 10.40 6.77 4.91
C GLY A 15 8.91 6.87 5.30
N PHE A 16 8.62 7.00 6.59
CA PHE A 16 7.29 7.22 7.17
C PHE A 16 7.07 8.69 7.51
N PHE A 17 5.87 9.21 7.25
CA PHE A 17 5.48 10.57 7.61
C PHE A 17 4.73 10.56 8.93
N LEU A 18 5.34 11.13 9.97
CA LEU A 18 4.70 11.30 11.27
C LEU A 18 3.74 12.49 11.18
N ASP A 19 2.44 12.22 11.29
CA ASP A 19 1.42 13.25 11.47
C ASP A 19 1.22 13.51 12.97
N SER A 20 1.02 14.77 13.34
CA SER A 20 0.88 15.20 14.75
C SER A 20 -0.31 14.55 15.46
N GLU A 21 -1.29 14.04 14.72
CA GLU A 21 -2.52 13.46 15.25
C GLU A 21 -2.62 11.94 15.07
N VAL A 22 -1.55 11.24 14.66
CA VAL A 22 -1.54 9.78 14.36
C VAL A 22 -2.62 9.37 13.35
N ASN A 23 -3.30 10.33 12.72
CA ASN A 23 -4.39 10.11 11.79
C ASN A 23 -3.90 9.35 10.55
N CYS A 24 -2.60 9.48 10.23
CA CYS A 24 -1.85 8.74 9.20
C CYS A 24 -2.52 8.62 7.82
N GLY A 25 -3.63 9.30 7.55
CA GLY A 25 -4.45 9.10 6.34
C GLY A 25 -3.66 9.37 5.06
N LYS A 26 -2.89 10.47 5.02
CA LYS A 26 -2.00 10.80 3.90
C LYS A 26 -0.92 9.75 3.66
N TYR A 27 -0.45 9.09 4.73
CA TYR A 27 0.52 8.01 4.62
C TYR A 27 -0.11 6.73 4.08
N ILE A 28 -1.32 6.41 4.54
CA ILE A 28 -2.11 5.27 4.05
C ILE A 28 -2.39 5.43 2.55
N GLU A 29 -2.84 6.61 2.12
CA GLU A 29 -3.06 6.93 0.70
C GLU A 29 -1.79 6.70 -0.12
N LYS A 30 -0.63 7.19 0.34
CA LYS A 30 0.66 6.93 -0.33
C LYS A 30 1.02 5.44 -0.42
N ILE A 31 0.74 4.64 0.62
CA ILE A 31 0.97 3.19 0.57
C ILE A 31 0.02 2.54 -0.44
N VAL A 32 -1.26 2.92 -0.41
CA VAL A 32 -2.29 2.40 -1.30
C VAL A 32 -1.94 2.71 -2.75
N ASP A 33 -1.48 3.92 -3.06
CA ASP A 33 -1.04 4.29 -4.41
C ASP A 33 0.17 3.48 -4.87
N LYS A 34 1.16 3.32 -3.98
CA LYS A 34 2.33 2.45 -4.22
C LYS A 34 1.93 0.99 -4.48
N ALA A 35 0.95 0.47 -3.77
CA ALA A 35 0.42 -0.88 -3.99
C ALA A 35 -0.37 -0.96 -5.30
N ARG A 36 -1.19 0.06 -5.61
CA ARG A 36 -2.01 0.15 -6.81
C ARG A 36 -1.17 0.16 -8.09
N ILE A 37 -0.04 0.88 -8.11
CA ILE A 37 0.88 0.88 -9.25
C ILE A 37 1.41 -0.54 -9.52
N ARG A 38 1.85 -1.26 -8.47
CA ARG A 38 2.35 -2.64 -8.60
C ARG A 38 1.27 -3.62 -9.01
N LEU A 39 0.04 -3.42 -8.52
CA LEU A 39 -1.13 -4.20 -8.93
C LEU A 39 -1.49 -4.00 -10.41
N ARG A 40 -1.34 -2.79 -10.97
CA ARG A 40 -1.54 -2.56 -12.41
C ARG A 40 -0.55 -3.36 -13.25
N ILE A 41 0.70 -3.45 -12.82
CA ILE A 41 1.73 -4.27 -13.49
C ILE A 41 1.31 -5.74 -13.43
N LEU A 42 0.90 -6.23 -12.26
CA LEU A 42 0.43 -7.61 -12.10
C LEU A 42 -0.79 -7.91 -13.01
N LYS A 43 -1.74 -6.98 -13.08
CA LYS A 43 -2.92 -7.08 -13.95
C LYS A 43 -2.55 -7.08 -15.44
N TYR A 44 -1.53 -6.30 -15.82
CA TYR A 44 -1.02 -6.31 -17.18
C TYR A 44 -0.37 -7.66 -17.53
N LEU A 45 0.40 -8.25 -16.59
CA LEU A 45 1.02 -9.56 -16.77
C LEU A 45 0.01 -10.72 -16.84
N SER A 46 -1.11 -10.62 -16.10
CA SER A 46 -2.14 -11.66 -16.10
C SER A 46 -3.01 -11.69 -17.36
N GLY A 47 -3.11 -10.58 -18.10
CA GLY A 47 -3.99 -10.43 -19.26
C GLY A 47 -3.32 -10.64 -20.62
N ARG A 48 -2.08 -11.15 -20.65
CA ARG A 48 -1.32 -11.38 -21.90
C ARG A 48 -1.42 -12.85 -22.29
N ASP A 49 -1.60 -13.13 -23.59
CA ASP A 49 -1.78 -14.47 -24.16
C ASP A 49 -0.61 -15.45 -23.88
N TRP A 50 0.56 -14.95 -23.48
CA TRP A 50 1.71 -15.78 -23.10
C TRP A 50 1.64 -16.33 -21.65
N GLY A 51 0.46 -16.37 -21.02
CA GLY A 51 0.19 -17.18 -19.83
C GLY A 51 1.31 -17.26 -18.80
N SER A 52 1.49 -16.21 -17.99
CA SER A 52 2.28 -16.35 -16.77
C SER A 52 1.60 -17.38 -15.88
N ASP A 53 2.30 -18.47 -15.54
CA ASP A 53 1.75 -19.54 -14.72
C ASP A 53 1.14 -18.97 -13.43
N ALA A 54 0.02 -19.54 -12.99
CA ALA A 54 -0.72 -19.03 -11.82
C ALA A 54 0.17 -18.98 -10.56
N SER A 55 1.16 -19.88 -10.43
CA SER A 55 2.15 -19.83 -9.35
C SER A 55 3.09 -18.64 -9.50
N THR A 56 3.52 -18.32 -10.72
CA THR A 56 4.37 -17.16 -11.02
C THR A 56 3.65 -15.85 -10.70
N LEU A 57 2.37 -15.73 -11.08
CA LEU A 57 1.57 -14.55 -10.75
C LEU A 57 1.38 -14.39 -9.24
N ARG A 58 1.14 -15.51 -8.53
CA ARG A 58 1.04 -15.53 -7.07
C ARG A 58 2.37 -15.14 -6.40
N ILE A 59 3.49 -15.68 -6.87
CA ILE A 59 4.84 -15.33 -6.37
C ILE A 59 5.10 -13.84 -6.60
N SER A 60 4.76 -13.32 -7.78
CA SER A 60 4.91 -11.90 -8.13
C SER A 60 4.08 -11.01 -7.20
N TYR A 61 2.85 -11.39 -6.88
CA TYR A 61 2.03 -10.66 -5.90
C TYR A 61 2.66 -10.67 -4.50
N VAL A 62 3.11 -11.84 -4.04
CA VAL A 62 3.70 -12.00 -2.70
C VAL A 62 5.03 -11.25 -2.57
N THR A 63 5.82 -11.18 -3.64
CA THR A 63 7.14 -10.53 -3.64
C THR A 63 7.04 -9.02 -3.85
N LEU A 64 6.11 -8.53 -4.67
CA LEU A 64 6.06 -7.11 -5.03
C LEU A 64 5.02 -6.34 -4.23
N VAL A 65 3.82 -6.88 -4.05
CA VAL A 65 2.69 -6.17 -3.45
C VAL A 65 2.67 -6.36 -1.93
N ARG A 66 2.92 -7.58 -1.46
CA ARG A 66 2.82 -7.91 -0.02
C ARG A 66 3.78 -7.13 0.89
N PRO A 67 5.07 -6.89 0.53
CA PRO A 67 5.98 -6.15 1.41
C PRO A 67 5.56 -4.69 1.61
N VAL A 68 5.00 -4.07 0.56
CA VAL A 68 4.51 -2.69 0.59
C VAL A 68 3.34 -2.54 1.56
N LEU A 69 2.43 -3.52 1.55
CA LEU A 69 1.28 -3.54 2.46
C LEU A 69 1.70 -3.93 3.89
N LYS A 70 2.61 -4.89 4.04
CA LYS A 70 3.05 -5.37 5.36
C LYS A 70 3.91 -4.38 6.12
N TYR A 71 4.73 -3.58 5.43
CA TYR A 71 5.58 -2.57 6.09
C TYR A 71 4.76 -1.50 6.82
N GLY A 72 3.56 -1.18 6.33
CA GLY A 72 2.64 -0.24 6.98
C GLY A 72 1.72 -0.85 8.03
N TYR A 73 1.76 -2.18 8.25
CA TYR A 73 0.75 -2.89 9.05
C TYR A 73 0.74 -2.50 10.53
N GLN A 74 1.91 -2.26 11.10
CA GLN A 74 2.09 -1.82 12.48
C GLN A 74 1.38 -0.48 12.74
N ILE A 75 1.25 0.36 11.71
CA ILE A 75 0.58 1.66 11.79
C ILE A 75 -0.92 1.50 11.62
N PHE A 76 -1.38 0.55 10.80
CA PHE A 76 -2.82 0.25 10.68
C PHE A 76 -3.46 -0.18 12.01
N GLN A 77 -2.68 -0.72 12.95
CA GLN A 77 -3.18 -1.10 14.28
C GLN A 77 -3.51 0.10 15.17
N VAL A 78 -2.83 1.24 14.99
CA VAL A 78 -3.02 2.47 15.77
C VAL A 78 -3.92 3.50 15.08
N VAL A 79 -4.30 3.24 13.82
CA VAL A 79 -5.17 4.12 13.03
C VAL A 79 -6.64 3.84 13.34
N SER A 80 -7.44 4.91 13.42
CA SER A 80 -8.89 4.83 13.60
C SER A 80 -9.58 3.92 12.55
N PRO A 81 -10.53 3.07 12.94
CA PRO A 81 -11.18 2.09 12.05
C PRO A 81 -11.89 2.72 10.83
N SER A 82 -12.27 3.99 10.90
CA SER A 82 -12.85 4.73 9.77
C SER A 82 -11.85 4.95 8.63
N ASN A 83 -10.57 5.14 8.93
CA ASN A 83 -9.51 5.27 7.93
C ASN A 83 -9.01 3.90 7.44
N LEU A 84 -9.09 2.87 8.28
CA LEU A 84 -8.72 1.49 7.91
C LEU A 84 -9.56 0.96 6.75
N LYS A 85 -10.87 1.26 6.74
CA LYS A 85 -11.83 0.84 5.70
C LYS A 85 -11.40 1.24 4.29
N LYS A 86 -10.88 2.46 4.11
CA LYS A 86 -10.37 2.99 2.82
C LYS A 86 -9.25 2.13 2.21
N THR A 87 -8.45 1.50 3.07
CA THR A 87 -7.32 0.63 2.68
C THR A 87 -7.79 -0.74 2.18
N GLY A 88 -8.80 -1.32 2.83
CA GLY A 88 -9.36 -2.64 2.50
C GLY A 88 -10.10 -2.65 1.16
N ASP A 89 -10.84 -1.59 0.86
CA ASP A 89 -11.59 -1.45 -0.39
C ASP A 89 -10.67 -1.41 -1.62
N SER A 90 -9.47 -0.85 -1.49
CA SER A 90 -8.49 -0.77 -2.59
C SER A 90 -7.93 -2.14 -2.99
N ALA A 91 -7.83 -3.09 -2.05
CA ALA A 91 -7.43 -4.46 -2.34
C ALA A 91 -8.61 -5.29 -2.89
N ALA A 92 -9.82 -5.05 -2.38
CA ALA A 92 -11.04 -5.76 -2.81
C ALA A 92 -11.55 -5.33 -4.19
N GLN A 93 -11.32 -4.08 -4.61
CA GLN A 93 -11.76 -3.55 -5.91
C GLN A 93 -11.17 -4.32 -7.10
N CYS A 94 -9.99 -4.92 -6.95
CA CYS A 94 -9.34 -5.64 -8.04
C CYS A 94 -10.05 -6.98 -8.37
N CYS A 95 -10.71 -7.60 -7.39
CA CYS A 95 -11.43 -8.86 -7.57
C CYS A 95 -12.87 -8.68 -8.09
N LYS A 96 -13.44 -7.47 -8.01
CA LYS A 96 -14.84 -7.21 -8.41
C LYS A 96 -15.04 -6.94 -9.91
N ASN A 97 -13.97 -6.81 -10.69
CA ASN A 97 -14.06 -6.52 -12.12
C ASN A 97 -13.99 -7.77 -13.01
N HIS A 98 -14.30 -8.95 -12.46
CA HIS A 98 -14.29 -10.22 -13.21
C HIS A 98 -15.64 -10.93 -13.23
N HIS A 99 -16.74 -10.17 -13.24
CA HIS A 99 -18.05 -10.67 -13.66
C HIS A 99 -18.75 -9.63 -14.53
N GLY A 100 -18.94 -10.00 -15.81
CA GLY A 100 -19.94 -9.43 -16.70
C GLY A 100 -19.44 -9.29 -18.15
N PRO A 101 -20.29 -9.55 -19.16
CA PRO A 101 -21.51 -10.36 -19.18
C PRO A 101 -21.24 -11.87 -19.31
#